data_AF-A0A2U2BSK7-F1
#
_entry.id   AF-A0A2U2BSK7-F1
#
_cell.length_a   1.000
_cell.length_b   1.000
_cell.length_c   1.000
_cell.angle_alpha   90.00
_cell.angle_beta   90.00
_cell.angle_gamma   90.00
#
_symmetry.space_group_name_H-M   'P 1'
#
loop_
_entity.id
_entity.type
_entity.pdbx_description
1 polymer ?
#
loop_
_entity_poly.entity_id
_entity_poly.type
_entity_poly.pdbx_seq_one_letter_code
_entity_poly.pdbx_strand_id
1 'polypeptide(L)'
;MVPVSQRQTCKACGRPDKFDYTIPDELWARIVPLTLQSRVVCLHCFDEFARERGVLYAASLTALYFAGDRAAFCFRPEWAAD
;
A
#
# COMPACT_ATOMS: atom_id res chain seq x y z
N MET A 1 -12.66 -14.93 1.32
CA MET A 1 -13.15 -13.57 1.63
C MET A 1 -11.94 -12.65 1.67
N VAL A 2 -11.96 -11.54 0.94
CA VAL A 2 -10.95 -10.48 1.18
C VAL A 2 -11.28 -9.91 2.56
N PRO A 3 -10.35 -9.92 3.52
CA PRO A 3 -10.59 -9.26 4.80
C PRO A 3 -10.85 -7.78 4.50
N VAL A 4 -12.10 -7.33 4.70
CA VAL A 4 -12.43 -5.91 4.58
C VAL A 4 -11.82 -5.23 5.79
N SER A 5 -10.59 -4.75 5.64
CA SER A 5 -9.96 -3.91 6.64
C SER A 5 -10.85 -2.68 6.85
N GLN A 6 -11.19 -2.36 8.09
CA GLN A 6 -11.94 -1.13 8.38
C GLN A 6 -11.14 0.04 7.81
N ARG A 7 -11.72 0.81 6.89
CA ARG A 7 -11.04 1.90 6.16
C ARG A 7 -10.17 2.73 7.09
N GLN A 8 -8.87 2.48 7.03
CA GLN A 8 -7.93 3.19 7.85
C GLN A 8 -7.69 4.58 7.26
N THR A 9 -7.44 5.56 8.12
CA THR A 9 -7.11 6.91 7.66
C THR A 9 -5.59 7.05 7.54
N CYS A 10 -5.11 7.41 6.34
CA CYS A 10 -3.71 7.68 6.10
C CYS A 10 -3.20 8.79 7.03
N LYS A 11 -2.10 8.54 7.75
CA LYS A 11 -1.50 9.51 8.68
C LYS A 11 -0.59 10.53 8.02
N ALA A 12 -0.30 10.37 6.73
CA ALA A 12 0.40 11.37 5.92
C ALA A 12 -0.57 12.43 5.36
N CYS A 13 -1.67 12.02 4.70
CA CYS A 13 -2.57 12.94 4.01
C CYS A 13 -3.97 13.09 4.61
N GLY A 14 -4.31 12.32 5.65
CA GLY A 14 -5.62 12.40 6.32
C GLY A 14 -6.80 11.80 5.54
N ARG A 15 -6.57 11.24 4.35
CA ARG A 15 -7.62 10.65 3.51
C ARG A 15 -7.90 9.20 3.93
N PRO A 16 -9.16 8.73 3.81
CA PRO A 16 -9.47 7.31 3.99
C PRO A 16 -8.79 6.49 2.91
N ASP A 17 -8.17 5.38 3.30
CA ASP A 17 -7.57 4.47 2.34
C ASP A 17 -8.65 3.72 1.54
N LYS A 18 -8.30 3.42 0.29
CA LYS A 18 -9.12 2.63 -0.63
C LYS A 18 -8.40 1.36 -1.09
N PHE A 19 -7.11 1.25 -0.77
CA PHE A 19 -6.31 0.11 -1.16
C PHE A 19 -5.64 -0.53 0.05
N ASP A 20 -5.90 -1.82 0.26
CA ASP A 20 -5.07 -2.62 1.15
C ASP A 20 -3.91 -3.19 0.34
N TYR A 21 -2.69 -3.03 0.83
CA TYR A 21 -1.50 -3.50 0.13
C TYR A 21 -0.45 -4.06 1.10
N THR A 22 0.39 -4.96 0.60
CA THR A 22 1.44 -5.60 1.39
C THR A 22 2.78 -5.46 0.68
N ILE A 23 3.80 -5.05 1.45
CA ILE A 23 5.17 -4.94 1.01
C ILE A 23 6.13 -5.47 2.09
N PRO A 24 7.37 -5.85 1.76
CA PRO A 24 8.36 -6.26 2.76
C PRO A 24 8.75 -5.13 3.73
N ASP A 25 8.95 -5.46 5.00
CA ASP A 25 9.30 -4.49 6.06
C ASP A 25 10.57 -3.69 5.75
N GLU A 26 11.57 -4.32 5.13
CA GLU A 26 12.83 -3.66 4.75
C GLU A 26 12.58 -2.52 3.74
N LEU A 27 11.67 -2.76 2.79
CA LEU A 27 11.29 -1.80 1.76
C LEU A 27 10.41 -0.70 2.36
N TRP A 28 9.55 -1.05 3.32
CA TRP A 28 8.75 -0.10 4.08
C TRP A 28 9.64 0.86 4.86
N ALA A 29 10.60 0.35 5.62
CA ALA A 29 11.55 1.15 6.39
C ALA A 29 12.41 2.06 5.50
N ARG A 30 12.73 1.61 4.28
CA ARG A 30 13.49 2.41 3.31
C ARG A 30 12.65 3.56 2.73
N ILE A 31 11.38 3.32 2.44
CA ILE A 31 10.51 4.28 1.74
C ILE A 31 9.80 5.23 2.71
N VAL A 32 9.27 4.73 3.82
CA VAL A 32 8.39 5.49 4.71
C VAL A 32 9.22 6.27 5.76
N PRO A 33 8.95 7.57 5.97
CA PRO A 33 9.60 8.35 7.03
C PRO A 33 9.45 7.70 8.41
N LEU A 34 10.50 7.76 9.25
CA LEU A 34 10.53 7.14 10.58
C LEU A 34 9.30 7.48 11.44
N THR A 35 8.82 8.71 11.39
CA THR A 35 7.63 9.18 12.13
C THR A 35 6.32 8.51 11.71
N LEU A 36 6.30 7.89 10.53
CA LEU A 36 5.16 7.23 9.92
C LEU A 36 5.30 5.71 9.84
N GLN A 37 6.46 5.13 10.17
CA GLN A 37 6.70 3.69 9.99
C GLN A 37 5.78 2.79 10.83
N SER A 38 5.32 3.26 11.99
CA SER A 38 4.33 2.58 12.84
C SER A 38 2.88 3.04 12.59
N ARG A 39 2.64 3.73 11.47
CA ARG A 39 1.37 4.36 11.13
C ARG A 39 0.88 3.88 9.76
N VAL A 40 -0.42 4.00 9.57
CA VAL A 40 -1.05 3.70 8.28
C VAL A 40 -0.69 4.78 7.26
N VAL A 41 -0.19 4.36 6.10
CA VAL A 41 0.08 5.21 4.94
C VAL A 41 -0.69 4.61 3.76
N CYS A 42 -1.50 5.40 3.07
CA CYS A 42 -2.19 4.92 1.87
C CYS A 42 -1.21 4.73 0.72
N LEU A 43 -1.55 3.87 -0.23
CA LEU A 43 -0.69 3.53 -1.37
C LEU A 43 -0.22 4.78 -2.16
N HIS A 44 -1.07 5.80 -2.30
CA HIS A 44 -0.68 7.05 -2.97
C HIS A 44 0.44 7.79 -2.24
N CYS A 45 0.37 7.93 -0.91
CA CYS A 45 1.44 8.58 -0.16
C CYS A 45 2.71 7.72 -0.13
N PHE A 46 2.57 6.40 -0.07
CA PHE A 46 3.69 5.49 -0.17
C PHE A 46 4.41 5.64 -1.53
N ASP A 47 3.66 5.72 -2.63
CA ASP A 47 4.17 5.94 -3.98
C ASP A 47 4.96 7.25 -4.10
N GLU A 48 4.43 8.35 -3.56
CA GLU A 48 5.15 9.63 -3.52
C GLU A 48 6.44 9.55 -2.71
N PHE A 49 6.43 8.89 -1.55
CA PHE A 49 7.66 8.68 -0.77
C PHE A 49 8.70 7.83 -1.52
N ALA A 50 8.23 6.83 -2.28
CA ALA A 50 9.08 5.97 -3.09
C ALA A 50 9.69 6.76 -4.25
N ARG A 51 8.89 7.59 -4.92
CA ARG A 51 9.32 8.52 -5.98
C ARG A 51 10.38 9.48 -5.48
N GLU A 52 10.16 10.13 -4.34
CA GLU A 52 11.11 11.05 -3.71
C GLU A 52 12.44 10.38 -3.35
N ARG A 53 12.43 9.08 -3.03
CA ARG A 53 13.63 8.29 -2.68
C ARG A 53 14.24 7.54 -3.87
N GLY A 54 13.64 7.63 -5.05
CA GLY A 54 14.08 6.89 -6.25
C GLY A 54 14.02 5.36 -6.09
N VAL A 55 13.04 4.85 -5.34
CA VAL A 55 12.88 3.40 -5.10
C VAL A 55 11.73 2.84 -5.93
N LEU A 56 12.02 1.87 -6.78
CA LEU A 56 11.00 1.08 -7.48
C LEU A 56 10.54 -0.07 -6.58
N TYR A 57 9.24 -0.17 -6.33
CA TYR A 57 8.65 -1.19 -5.42
C TYR A 57 7.60 -2.07 -6.08
N ALA A 58 7.29 -1.87 -7.37
CA ALA A 58 6.21 -2.58 -8.06
C ALA A 58 6.39 -4.10 -8.02
N ALA A 59 7.62 -4.60 -8.13
CA ALA A 59 7.96 -6.02 -8.02
C ALA A 59 7.88 -6.57 -6.58
N SER A 60 7.65 -5.72 -5.58
CA SER A 60 7.59 -6.08 -4.17
C SER A 60 6.17 -5.96 -3.58
N LEU A 61 5.19 -5.55 -4.39
CA LEU A 61 3.78 -5.61 -4.02
C LEU A 61 3.31 -7.07 -4.06
N THR A 62 3.22 -7.69 -2.89
CA THR A 62 2.82 -9.11 -2.77
C THR A 62 1.31 -9.28 -2.76
N ALA A 63 0.58 -8.25 -2.35
CA ALA A 63 -0.88 -8.21 -2.42
C ALA A 63 -1.35 -6.77 -2.62
N LEU A 64 -2.37 -6.58 -3.47
CA LEU A 64 -3.03 -5.31 -3.68
C LEU A 64 -4.53 -5.53 -3.85
N TYR A 65 -5.33 -4.87 -3.02
CA TYR A 65 -6.78 -4.98 -3.04
C TYR A 65 -7.40 -3.60 -3.09
N PHE A 66 -8.38 -3.39 -3.97
CA PHE A 66 -9.30 -2.27 -3.83
C PHE A 66 -10.42 -2.65 -2.85
N ALA A 67 -10.65 -1.80 -1.84
CA ALA A 67 -11.68 -1.96 -0.82
C ALA A 67 -12.78 -0.87 -0.95
N GLY A 68 -13.69 -1.07 -1.91
CA GLY A 68 -14.85 -0.20 -2.11
C GLY A 68 -16.03 -0.56 -1.18
N ASP A 69 -17.03 0.34 -1.09
CA ASP A 69 -18.23 0.08 -0.27
C ASP A 69 -19.14 -1.00 -0.85
N ARG A 70 -19.05 -1.21 -2.17
CA ARG A 70 -19.96 -2.08 -2.93
C ARG A 70 -19.24 -3.22 -3.65
N ALA A 71 -17.93 -3.15 -3.76
CA ALA A 71 -17.11 -4.13 -4.46
C ALA A 71 -15.69 -4.12 -3.89
N ALA A 72 -15.06 -5.29 -3.93
CA ALA A 72 -13.63 -5.44 -3.67
C ALA A 72 -12.98 -6.14 -4.87
N PHE A 73 -11.79 -5.68 -5.26
CA PHE A 73 -11.02 -6.29 -6.34
C PHE A 73 -9.64 -6.68 -5.82
N CYS A 74 -9.17 -7.87 -6.17
CA CYS A 74 -7.79 -8.29 -5.95
C CYS A 74 -7.02 -8.08 -7.25
N PHE A 75 -5.92 -7.34 -7.20
CA PHE A 75 -5.01 -7.19 -8.31
C PHE A 75 -3.92 -8.24 -8.16
N ARG A 76 -3.69 -9.03 -9.21
CA ARG A 76 -2.57 -9.96 -9.30
C ARG A 76 -1.64 -9.47 -10.39
N PRO A 77 -0.34 -9.30 -10.13
CA PRO A 77 0.59 -8.92 -11.17
C PRO A 77 0.68 -10.01 -12.24
N GLU A 78 0.71 -9.63 -13.52
CA GLU A 78 0.78 -10.58 -14.65
C GLU A 78 2.10 -11.37 -14.70
N TRP A 79 3.15 -10.88 -14.05
CA TRP A 79 4.44 -11.57 -13.92
C TRP A 79 4.46 -12.63 -12.80
N ALA A 80 3.31 -12.87 -12.15
CA ALA A 80 3.11 -13.99 -11.22
C ALA A 80 2.36 -15.18 -11.86
N ALA A 81 2.21 -15.17 -13.19
CA ALA A 81 1.74 -16.32 -13.95
C ALA A 81 2.95 -17.17 -14.37
N ASP A 82 3.18 -18.26 -13.64
CA ASP A 82 3.84 -19.46 -14.18
C ASP A 82 2.82 -20.27 -15.01
#